data_AF-A0A5J4ST47-F1
#
_entry.id   AF-A0A5J4ST47-F1
#
_cell.length_a   1.000
_cell.length_b   1.000
_cell.length_c   1.000
_cell.angle_alpha   90.00
_cell.angle_beta   90.00
_cell.angle_gamma   90.00
#
_symmetry.space_group_name_H-M   'P 1'
#
loop_
_entity.id
_entity.type
_entity.pdbx_description
1 polymer ?
#
loop_
_entity_poly.entity_id
_entity_poly.type
_entity_poly.pdbx_seq_one_letter_code
_entity_poly.pdbx_strand_id
1 'polypeptide(L)'
;MGALIKEAEHAQSKADFLNKMNVALKEANETEYWLMLLKDSQFLQETEFNSIYNDCSELIRLLASIVKTTKESLKSGKWKIEN
;
A
#
# COMPACT_ATOMS: atom_id res chain seq x y z
N MET A 1 6.08 0.26 -5.41
CA MET A 1 4.71 0.56 -4.95
C MET A 1 4.02 1.69 -5.72
N GLY A 2 4.66 2.84 -5.97
CA GLY A 2 4.01 3.96 -6.67
C GLY A 2 3.51 3.65 -8.10
N ALA A 3 4.23 2.82 -8.84
CA ALA A 3 3.80 2.37 -10.17
C ALA A 3 2.48 1.59 -10.13
N LEU A 4 2.31 0.68 -9.16
CA LEU A 4 1.08 -0.09 -8.99
C LEU A 4 -0.12 0.78 -8.60
N ILE A 5 0.12 1.80 -7.76
CA ILE A 5 -0.90 2.80 -7.44
C ILE A 5 -1.32 3.53 -8.72
N LYS A 6 -0.36 3.94 -9.56
CA LYS A 6 -0.65 4.62 -10.83
C LYS A 6 -1.41 3.73 -11.82
N GLU A 7 -1.07 2.45 -11.91
CA GLU A 7 -1.84 1.50 -12.70
C GLU A 7 -3.25 1.27 -12.15
N ALA A 8 -3.41 1.28 -10.83
CA ALA A 8 -4.71 1.09 -10.19
C ALA A 8 -5.69 2.23 -10.49
N GLU A 9 -5.21 3.46 -10.69
CA GLU A 9 -6.04 4.59 -11.16
C GLU A 9 -6.75 4.30 -12.49
N HIS A 10 -6.19 3.40 -13.31
CA HIS A 10 -6.73 2.99 -14.61
C HIS A 10 -7.24 1.53 -14.61
N ALA A 11 -7.50 0.96 -13.43
CA ALA A 11 -7.97 -0.41 -13.28
C ALA A 11 -9.29 -0.66 -14.02
N GLN A 12 -9.39 -1.81 -14.68
CA GLN A 12 -10.55 -2.17 -15.51
C GLN A 12 -11.75 -2.66 -14.69
N SER A 13 -11.54 -2.93 -13.40
CA SER A 13 -12.60 -3.29 -12.47
C SER A 13 -12.17 -2.99 -11.03
N LYS A 14 -13.14 -2.98 -10.11
CA LYS A 14 -12.86 -2.85 -8.67
C LYS A 14 -12.05 -4.03 -8.11
N ALA A 15 -12.17 -5.22 -8.71
CA ALA A 15 -11.36 -6.38 -8.36
C ALA A 15 -9.90 -6.21 -8.84
N ASP A 16 -9.69 -5.66 -10.03
CA ASP A 16 -8.36 -5.32 -10.55
C ASP A 16 -7.70 -4.21 -9.72
N PHE A 17 -8.46 -3.16 -9.38
CA PHE A 17 -8.02 -2.12 -8.45
C PHE A 17 -7.58 -2.72 -7.11
N LEU A 18 -8.41 -3.59 -6.52
CA LEU A 18 -8.09 -4.28 -5.28
C LEU A 18 -6.81 -5.11 -5.41
N ASN A 19 -6.64 -5.85 -6.51
CA ASN A 19 -5.45 -6.66 -6.75
C ASN A 19 -4.20 -5.79 -6.78
N LYS A 20 -4.19 -4.70 -7.57
CA LYS A 20 -3.05 -3.78 -7.67
C LYS A 20 -2.72 -3.11 -6.34
N MET A 21 -3.73 -2.67 -5.59
CA MET A 21 -3.53 -2.09 -4.25
C MET A 21 -3.00 -3.11 -3.23
N ASN A 22 -3.38 -4.39 -3.33
CA ASN A 22 -2.78 -5.45 -2.50
C ASN A 22 -1.29 -5.67 -2.82
N VAL A 23 -0.91 -5.66 -4.11
CA VAL A 23 0.50 -5.78 -4.49
C VAL A 23 1.29 -4.55 -4.00
N ALA A 24 0.74 -3.34 -4.14
CA ALA A 24 1.38 -2.13 -3.62
C ALA A 24 1.57 -2.19 -2.09
N LEU A 25 0.56 -2.68 -1.36
CA LEU A 25 0.66 -2.89 0.09
C LEU A 25 1.73 -3.93 0.45
N LYS A 26 1.83 -5.03 -0.30
CA LYS A 26 2.86 -6.06 -0.09
C LYS A 26 4.27 -5.46 -0.26
N GLU A 27 4.50 -4.73 -1.35
CA GLU A 27 5.79 -4.06 -1.61
C GLU A 27 6.14 -3.02 -0.54
N ALA A 28 5.14 -2.30 -0.01
CA ALA A 28 5.36 -1.35 1.09
C ALA A 28 5.81 -2.06 2.37
N ASN A 29 5.17 -3.19 2.74
CA ASN A 29 5.59 -4.01 3.88
C ASN A 29 7.00 -4.60 3.69
N GLU A 30 7.32 -5.06 2.48
CA GLU A 30 8.68 -5.53 2.17
C GLU A 30 9.71 -4.40 2.32
N THR A 31 9.36 -3.19 1.89
CA THR A 31 10.20 -2.00 2.06
C THR A 31 10.42 -1.66 3.53
N GLU A 32 9.36 -1.68 4.35
CA GLU A 32 9.46 -1.46 5.80
C GLU A 32 10.41 -2.48 6.46
N TYR A 33 10.30 -3.76 6.10
CA TYR A 33 11.22 -4.80 6.56
C TYR A 33 12.67 -4.49 6.19
N TRP A 34 12.94 -4.07 4.96
CA TRP A 34 14.30 -3.70 4.55
C TRP A 34 14.83 -2.47 5.30
N LEU A 35 13.99 -1.47 5.60
CA LEU A 35 14.39 -0.32 6.41
C LEU A 35 14.80 -0.75 7.82
N MET A 36 14.03 -1.66 8.44
CA MET A 36 14.39 -2.22 9.76
C MET A 36 15.71 -2.98 9.69
N LEU A 37 15.90 -3.83 8.68
CA LEU A 37 17.15 -4.57 8.53
C LEU A 37 18.35 -3.65 8.30
N LEU A 38 18.20 -2.58 7.51
CA LEU A 38 19.26 -1.59 7.27
C LEU A 38 19.61 -0.80 8.53
N LYS A 39 18.62 -0.48 9.36
CA LYS A 39 18.86 0.10 10.69
C LYS A 39 19.63 -0.86 11.59
N ASP A 40 19.16 -2.09 11.72
CA ASP A 40 19.75 -3.10 12.61
C ASP A 40 21.17 -3.49 12.21
N SER A 41 21.47 -3.44 10.90
CA SER A 41 22.81 -3.64 10.34
C SER A 41 23.68 -2.38 10.35
N GLN A 42 23.22 -1.29 10.97
CA GLN A 42 23.94 -0.01 11.14
C GLN A 42 24.28 0.69 9.81
N PHE A 43 23.57 0.38 8.72
CA PHE A 43 23.68 1.08 7.44
C PHE A 43 22.88 2.38 7.39
N LEU A 44 21.88 2.54 8.28
CA LEU A 44 21.13 3.79 8.46
C LEU A 44 21.31 4.30 9.87
N GLN A 45 21.53 5.61 10.00
CA GLN A 45 21.45 6.28 11.30
C GLN A 45 20.00 6.37 11.76
N GLU A 46 19.79 6.48 13.08
CA GLU A 46 18.46 6.56 13.68
C GLU A 46 17.59 7.68 13.07
N THR A 47 18.20 8.82 12.76
CA THR A 47 17.51 9.97 12.16
C THR A 47 17.06 9.70 10.72
N GLU A 48 17.91 9.05 9.92
CA GLU A 48 17.61 8.67 8.53
C GLU A 48 16.52 7.59 8.49
N PHE A 49 16.67 6.56 9.34
CA PHE A 49 15.66 5.52 9.49
C PHE A 49 14.31 6.11 9.87
N ASN A 50 14.24 6.92 10.93
CA ASN A 50 12.97 7.47 11.40
C ASN A 50 12.32 8.38 10.35
N SER A 51 13.10 9.14 9.59
CA SER A 51 12.56 9.96 8.50
C SER A 51 11.85 9.11 7.45
N ILE A 52 12.45 8.01 6.99
CA ILE A 52 11.91 7.20 5.90
C ILE A 52 10.85 6.21 6.40
N TYR A 53 11.08 5.62 7.58
CA TYR A 53 10.19 4.64 8.20
C TYR A 53 8.82 5.22 8.51
N ASN A 54 8.76 6.47 9.02
CA ASN A 54 7.49 7.11 9.35
C ASN A 54 6.60 7.29 8.11
N ASP A 55 7.18 7.75 7.00
CA ASP A 55 6.48 7.89 5.72
C ASP A 55 6.03 6.54 5.17
N CYS A 56 6.92 5.53 5.22
CA CYS A 56 6.59 4.17 4.78
C CYS A 56 5.44 3.57 5.59
N SER A 57 5.48 3.74 6.92
CA SER A 57 4.44 3.25 7.84
C SER A 57 3.10 3.96 7.62
N GLU A 58 3.11 5.27 7.31
CA GLU A 58 1.91 5.99 6.93
C GLU A 58 1.30 5.47 5.62
N LEU A 59 2.14 5.26 4.60
CA LEU A 59 1.71 4.68 3.32
C LEU A 59 1.09 3.29 3.51
N ILE A 60 1.67 2.43 4.36
CA ILE A 60 1.10 1.12 4.70
C ILE A 60 -0.29 1.28 5.31
N ARG A 61 -0.48 2.19 6.27
CA ARG A 61 -1.80 2.44 6.90
C ARG A 61 -2.84 2.89 5.88
N LEU A 62 -2.47 3.80 4.98
CA LEU A 62 -3.34 4.29 3.91
C LEU A 62 -3.73 3.15 2.95
N LEU A 63 -2.75 2.40 2.44
CA LEU A 63 -2.98 1.27 1.54
C LEU A 63 -3.82 0.18 2.19
N ALA A 64 -3.57 -0.15 3.46
CA ALA A 64 -4.37 -1.13 4.21
C ALA A 64 -5.83 -0.69 4.36
N SER A 65 -6.08 0.60 4.62
CA SER A 65 -7.43 1.17 4.67
C SER A 65 -8.14 1.07 3.31
N ILE A 66 -7.45 1.40 2.21
CA ILE A 66 -7.99 1.30 0.83
C ILE A 66 -8.34 -0.15 0.50
N VAL A 67 -7.43 -1.09 0.78
CA VAL A 67 -7.66 -2.53 0.54
C VAL A 67 -8.87 -3.02 1.33
N LYS A 68 -8.95 -2.69 2.63
CA LYS A 68 -10.05 -3.10 3.50
C LYS A 68 -11.40 -2.60 2.99
N THR A 69 -11.50 -1.29 2.76
CA THR A 69 -12.76 -0.64 2.31
C THR A 69 -13.18 -1.12 0.92
N THR A 70 -12.23 -1.33 0.01
CA THR A 70 -12.52 -1.88 -1.34
C THR A 70 -13.06 -3.31 -1.25
N LYS A 71 -12.47 -4.14 -0.39
CA LYS A 71 -12.92 -5.52 -0.15
C LYS A 71 -14.33 -5.57 0.45
N GLU A 72 -14.65 -4.68 1.38
CA GLU A 72 -15.99 -4.55 1.97
C GLU A 72 -17.02 -4.09 0.94
N SER A 73 -16.66 -3.14 0.08
CA SER A 73 -17.53 -2.68 -1.00
C SER A 73 -17.84 -3.78 -2.02
N LEU A 74 -16.86 -4.63 -2.38
CA LEU A 74 -17.09 -5.79 -3.25
C LEU A 74 -18.03 -6.82 -2.61
N LYS A 75 -17.88 -7.10 -1.31
CA LYS A 75 -18.74 -8.05 -0.57
C LYS A 75 -20.19 -7.57 -0.45
N SER A 76 -20.40 -6.27 -0.31
CA SER A 76 -21.74 -5.70 -0.08
C SER A 76 -22.58 -5.55 -1.35
N GLY A 77 -22.03 -5.83 -2.54
CA GLY A 77 -22.74 -5.69 -3.82
C GLY A 77 -23.20 -4.27 -4.14
N LYS A 78 -22.76 -3.25 -3.37
CA LYS A 78 -23.13 -1.83 -3.51
C LYS A 78 -22.38 -1.15 -4.66
N TRP A 79 -22.25 -1.83 -5.79
CA TRP A 79 -21.72 -1.24 -7.01
C TRP A 79 -22.87 -1.05 -7.99
N LYS A 80 -23.56 0.08 -7.88
CA LYS A 80 -24.29 0.63 -9.01
C LYS A 80 -23.30 1.47 -9.78
N ILE A 81 -23.03 1.09 -11.03
CA ILE A 81 -22.47 2.02 -12.00
C ILE A 81 -23.58 3.03 -12.23
N GLU A 82 -23.47 4.20 -11.64
CA GLU A 82 -24.21 5.36 -12.14
C GLU A 82 -23.54 5.71 -13.48
N ASN A 83 -24.27 5.41 -14.56
CA ASN A 83 -24.06 6.04 -15.87
C ASN A 83 -24.67 7.43 -15.86
#